data_AF-A0A3D8GUK5-F1
#
_entry.id   AF-A0A3D8GUK5-F1
#
_cell.length_a   1.000
_cell.length_b   1.000
_cell.length_c   1.000
_cell.angle_alpha   90.00
_cell.angle_beta   90.00
_cell.angle_gamma   90.00
#
_symmetry.space_group_name_H-M   'P 1'
#
loop_
_entity.id
_entity.type
_entity.pdbx_description
1 polymer ?
#
loop_
_entity_poly.entity_id
_entity_poly.type
_entity_poly.pdbx_seq_one_letter_code
_entity_poly.pdbx_strand_id
1 'polypeptide(L)'
;MIKYLGIISFILTVVGLIFSIKFQSMAYWGPGGTFTWTWYWVGAFLSYFCLLMSIVCMNKAKNNIVLTAFNLIIILPSLLWTTFIIIAWQSGM
;
A
#
# COMPACT_ATOMS: atom_id res chain seq x y z
N MET A 1 -2.23 -10.25 24.17
CA MET A 1 -1.34 -9.46 23.29
C MET A 1 -1.45 -9.83 21.79
N ILE A 2 -1.59 -11.11 21.43
CA ILE A 2 -1.57 -11.59 20.03
C ILE A 2 -2.76 -11.12 19.16
N LYS A 3 -3.95 -10.88 19.75
CA LYS A 3 -5.14 -10.42 18.99
C LYS A 3 -4.99 -9.02 18.36
N TYR A 4 -4.24 -8.12 19.02
CA TYR A 4 -4.10 -6.74 18.55
C TYR A 4 -3.24 -6.64 17.29
N LEU A 5 -2.26 -7.54 17.11
CA LEU A 5 -1.40 -7.58 15.93
C LEU A 5 -2.20 -7.85 14.64
N GLY A 6 -3.28 -8.64 14.73
CA GLY A 6 -4.16 -8.87 13.58
C GLY A 6 -4.93 -7.64 13.16
N ILE A 7 -5.47 -6.91 14.14
CA ILE A 7 -6.18 -5.65 13.90
C ILE A 7 -5.20 -4.60 13.35
N ILE A 8 -3.99 -4.50 13.93
CA ILE A 8 -2.94 -3.60 13.45
C ILE A 8 -2.54 -3.93 12.01
N SER A 9 -2.35 -5.22 11.70
CA SER A 9 -2.08 -5.66 10.32
C SER A 9 -3.20 -5.24 9.38
N PHE A 10 -4.47 -5.47 9.74
CA PHE A 10 -5.59 -5.05 8.91
C PHE A 10 -5.64 -3.53 8.68
N ILE A 11 -5.42 -2.73 9.74
CA ILE A 11 -5.34 -1.26 9.62
C ILE A 11 -4.21 -0.86 8.67
N LEU A 12 -3.03 -1.45 8.82
CA LEU A 12 -1.89 -1.21 7.93
C LEU A 12 -2.20 -1.58 6.47
N THR A 13 -2.94 -2.67 6.23
CA THR A 13 -3.42 -3.05 4.90
C THR A 13 -4.32 -1.98 4.29
N VAL A 14 -5.30 -1.50 5.05
CA VAL A 14 -6.23 -0.44 4.59
C VAL A 14 -5.50 0.86 4.32
N VAL A 15 -4.58 1.27 5.20
CA VAL A 15 -3.76 2.47 5.00
C VAL A 15 -2.88 2.33 3.76
N GLY A 16 -2.24 1.16 3.57
CA GLY A 16 -1.42 0.87 2.40
C GLY A 16 -2.21 0.94 1.08
N LEU A 17 -3.44 0.42 1.08
CA LEU A 17 -4.37 0.52 -0.06
C LEU A 17 -4.76 1.97 -0.34
N ILE A 18 -5.10 2.76 0.69
CA ILE A 18 -5.45 4.17 0.52
C ILE A 18 -4.30 4.93 -0.13
N PHE A 19 -3.07 4.74 0.36
CA PHE A 19 -1.91 5.37 -0.25
C PHE A 19 -1.69 4.89 -1.69
N SER A 20 -1.87 3.59 -1.97
CA SER A 20 -1.78 3.00 -3.31
C SER A 20 -2.73 3.68 -4.32
N ILE A 21 -3.95 4.02 -3.89
CA ILE A 21 -4.92 4.72 -4.75
C ILE A 21 -4.61 6.23 -4.82
N LYS A 22 -4.21 6.85 -3.71
CA LYS A 22 -4.00 8.32 -3.66
C LYS A 22 -2.80 8.77 -4.50
N PHE A 23 -1.69 8.05 -4.44
CA PHE A 23 -0.49 8.45 -5.20
C PHE A 23 -0.69 8.29 -6.71
N GLN A 24 -1.58 7.38 -7.14
CA GLN A 24 -2.02 7.28 -8.53
C GLN A 24 -2.52 8.62 -9.07
N SER A 25 -3.35 9.33 -8.30
CA SER A 25 -3.89 10.61 -8.74
C SER A 25 -2.80 11.65 -8.95
N MET A 26 -1.70 11.57 -8.20
CA MET A 26 -0.54 12.46 -8.34
C MET A 26 0.30 12.08 -9.58
N ALA A 27 0.31 10.80 -9.94
CA ALA A 27 0.96 10.29 -11.15
C ALA A 27 0.30 10.80 -12.44
N TYR A 28 -1.04 10.80 -12.48
CA TYR A 28 -1.80 11.14 -13.68
C TYR A 28 -2.21 12.61 -13.78
N TRP A 29 -2.51 13.27 -12.66
CA TRP A 29 -3.08 14.63 -12.63
C TRP A 29 -2.13 15.67 -12.07
N GLY A 30 -0.86 15.32 -11.88
CA GLY A 30 0.10 16.22 -11.26
C GLY A 30 0.33 17.44 -12.15
N PRO A 31 -0.02 18.67 -11.71
CA PRO A 31 0.41 19.88 -12.42
C PRO A 31 1.94 19.84 -12.46
N GLY A 32 2.51 19.94 -13.67
CA GLY A 32 3.91 19.66 -14.00
C GLY A 32 4.91 20.48 -13.17
N GLY A 33 5.20 20.01 -11.96
CA GLY A 33 6.03 20.68 -10.98
C GLY A 33 6.62 19.72 -9.96
N THR A 34 7.77 20.09 -9.40
CA THR A 34 8.59 19.29 -8.48
C THR A 34 7.83 18.83 -7.22
N PHE A 35 6.87 19.61 -6.74
CA PHE A 35 6.09 19.29 -5.54
C PHE A 35 5.23 18.03 -5.73
N THR A 36 4.57 17.89 -6.88
CA THR A 36 3.70 16.73 -7.13
C THR A 36 4.48 15.44 -7.31
N TRP A 37 5.70 15.54 -7.87
CA TRP A 37 6.61 14.41 -8.01
C TRP A 37 7.13 13.91 -6.65
N THR A 38 7.39 14.82 -5.70
CA THR A 38 7.77 14.44 -4.34
C THR A 38 6.65 13.68 -3.64
N TRP A 39 5.41 14.17 -3.70
CA TRP A 39 4.27 13.50 -3.06
C TRP A 39 3.89 12.17 -3.69
N TYR A 40 4.13 12.03 -5.00
CA TYR A 40 4.03 10.75 -5.70
C TYR A 40 4.94 9.69 -5.05
N TRP A 41 6.24 9.99 -4.88
CA TRP A 41 7.20 9.07 -4.27
C TRP A 41 6.93 8.81 -2.79
N VAL A 42 6.52 9.84 -2.04
CA VAL A 42 6.11 9.70 -0.63
C VAL A 42 4.91 8.76 -0.53
N GLY A 43 3.91 8.91 -1.39
CA GLY A 43 2.73 8.04 -1.43
C GLY A 43 3.08 6.59 -1.78
N ALA A 44 3.93 6.39 -2.80
CA ALA A 44 4.42 5.05 -3.16
C ALA A 44 5.19 4.39 -2.01
N PHE A 45 6.09 5.12 -1.36
CA PHE A 45 6.86 4.63 -0.21
C PHE A 45 5.94 4.25 0.95
N LEU A 46 4.98 5.12 1.32
CA LEU A 46 4.04 4.82 2.41
C LEU A 46 3.16 3.61 2.08
N SER A 47 2.74 3.45 0.83
CA SER A 47 1.97 2.28 0.41
C SER A 47 2.76 0.99 0.62
N TYR A 48 3.98 0.89 0.08
CA TYR A 48 4.83 -0.29 0.28
C TYR A 48 5.16 -0.53 1.75
N PHE A 49 5.53 0.52 2.49
CA PHE A 49 5.89 0.41 3.89
C PHE A 49 4.73 -0.17 4.72
N CYS A 50 3.52 0.36 4.55
CA CYS A 50 2.34 -0.13 5.26
C CYS A 50 1.97 -1.56 4.86
N LEU A 51 2.02 -1.90 3.57
CA LEU A 51 1.71 -3.26 3.09
C LEU A 51 2.74 -4.29 3.59
N LEU A 52 4.03 -3.98 3.53
CA LEU A 52 5.09 -4.86 4.02
C LEU A 52 5.03 -5.03 5.54
N MET A 53 4.80 -3.93 6.29
CA MET A 53 4.61 -4.01 7.73
C MET A 53 3.35 -4.80 8.10
N SER A 54 2.28 -4.69 7.30
CA SER A 54 1.09 -5.54 7.47
C SER A 54 1.43 -7.02 7.34
N ILE A 55 2.23 -7.42 6.34
CA ILE A 55 2.67 -8.82 6.18
C ILE A 55 3.47 -9.29 7.40
N VAL A 56 4.41 -8.48 7.89
CA VAL A 56 5.23 -8.81 9.08
C VAL A 56 4.34 -8.97 10.32
N CYS A 57 3.40 -8.06 10.55
CA CYS A 57 2.44 -8.13 11.65
C CYS A 57 1.51 -9.34 11.52
N MET A 58 1.03 -9.63 10.32
CA MET A 58 0.16 -10.77 10.02
C MET A 58 0.86 -12.10 10.32
N ASN A 59 2.12 -12.25 9.92
CA ASN A 59 2.89 -13.48 10.13
C ASN A 59 3.19 -13.73 11.62
N LYS A 60 3.33 -12.66 12.41
CA LYS A 60 3.53 -12.74 13.87
C LYS A 60 2.22 -12.89 14.65
N ALA A 61 1.07 -12.64 14.02
CA ALA A 61 -0.23 -12.74 14.65
C ALA A 61 -0.77 -14.17 14.52
N LYS A 62 -1.31 -14.74 15.61
CA LYS A 62 -2.16 -15.94 15.53
C LYS A 62 -3.56 -15.53 15.06
N ASN A 63 -3.64 -15.07 13.82
CA ASN A 63 -4.89 -14.61 13.21
C ASN A 63 -5.76 -15.77 12.75
N ASN A 64 -7.06 -15.50 12.67
CA ASN A 64 -7.98 -16.40 11.98
C ASN A 64 -7.63 -16.43 10.48
N ILE A 65 -7.77 -17.60 9.86
CA ILE A 65 -7.50 -17.80 8.43
C ILE A 65 -8.35 -16.86 7.55
N VAL A 66 -9.58 -16.55 7.97
CA VAL A 66 -10.47 -15.62 7.26
C VAL A 66 -9.87 -14.22 7.19
N LEU A 67 -9.39 -13.69 8.32
CA LEU A 67 -8.78 -12.35 8.37
C LEU A 67 -7.49 -12.29 7.56
N THR A 68 -6.71 -13.37 7.59
CA THR A 68 -5.48 -13.51 6.82
C THR A 68 -5.77 -13.52 5.31
N ALA A 69 -6.79 -14.26 4.88
CA ALA A 69 -7.23 -14.30 3.48
C ALA A 69 -7.72 -12.93 2.99
N PHE A 70 -8.55 -12.24 3.79
CA PHE A 70 -9.01 -10.88 3.47
C PHE A 70 -7.84 -9.90 3.33
N ASN A 71 -6.86 -9.96 4.24
CA ASN A 71 -5.66 -9.14 4.13
C ASN A 71 -4.90 -9.41 2.83
N LEU A 72 -4.66 -10.68 2.50
CA LEU A 72 -3.92 -11.05 1.29
C LEU A 72 -4.63 -10.61 0.01
N ILE A 73 -5.96 -10.72 -0.04
CA ILE A 73 -6.79 -10.25 -1.17
C ILE A 73 -6.65 -8.74 -1.39
N ILE A 74 -6.34 -7.96 -0.35
CA ILE A 74 -6.12 -6.51 -0.49
C ILE A 74 -4.64 -6.21 -0.78
N ILE A 75 -3.72 -6.90 -0.08
CA ILE A 75 -2.28 -6.65 -0.18
C ILE A 75 -1.77 -6.95 -1.59
N LEU A 76 -2.12 -8.11 -2.16
CA LEU A 76 -1.58 -8.54 -3.46
C LEU A 76 -1.97 -7.58 -4.59
N PRO A 77 -3.26 -7.23 -4.79
CA PRO A 77 -3.62 -6.23 -5.79
C PRO A 77 -3.03 -4.86 -5.49
N SER A 78 -2.94 -4.43 -4.22
CA SER A 78 -2.34 -3.14 -3.87
C SER A 78 -0.85 -3.07 -4.24
N LEU A 79 -0.10 -4.15 -4.01
CA LEU A 79 1.32 -4.23 -4.40
C LEU A 79 1.48 -4.22 -5.92
N LEU A 80 0.67 -5.01 -6.63
CA LEU A 80 0.68 -5.05 -8.09
C LEU A 80 0.30 -3.69 -8.68
N TRP A 81 -0.74 -3.04 -8.14
CA TRP A 81 -1.20 -1.73 -8.57
C TRP A 81 -0.16 -0.64 -8.34
N THR A 82 0.44 -0.62 -7.14
CA THR A 82 1.49 0.35 -6.80
C THR A 82 2.68 0.20 -7.75
N THR A 83 3.11 -1.04 -8.01
CA THR A 83 4.22 -1.33 -8.93
C THR A 83 3.86 -0.93 -10.37
N PHE A 84 2.65 -1.26 -10.81
CA PHE A 84 2.15 -0.91 -12.13
C PHE A 84 2.15 0.61 -12.35
N ILE A 85 1.68 1.40 -11.38
CA ILE A 85 1.68 2.87 -11.49
C ILE A 85 3.11 3.41 -11.58
N ILE A 86 4.08 2.82 -10.86
CA ILE A 86 5.49 3.22 -10.94
C ILE A 86 6.05 3.00 -12.33
N ILE A 87 5.82 1.82 -12.89
CA ILE A 87 6.27 1.50 -14.25
C ILE A 87 5.55 2.38 -15.28
N ALA A 88 4.23 2.52 -15.17
CA ALA A 88 3.42 3.31 -16.09
C ALA A 88 3.85 4.78 -16.10
N TRP A 89 4.10 5.36 -14.92
CA TRP A 89 4.58 6.73 -14.78
C TRP A 89 5.98 6.90 -15.39
N GLN A 90 6.91 5.98 -15.12
CA GLN A 90 8.26 6.01 -15.72
C GLN A 90 8.26 5.80 -17.24
N SER A 91 7.29 5.06 -17.77
CA SER A 91 7.15 4.84 -19.22
C SER A 91 6.48 5.99 -19.98
N GLY A 92 5.73 6.85 -19.26
CA GLY A 92 5.06 8.01 -19.82
C GLY A 92 5.86 9.32 -19.70
N MET A 93 6.95 9.31 -18.93
CA MET A 93 8.00 10.34 -18.94
C MET A 93 8.98 10.09 -20.10
#